data_AF-A0A7Y8ADN7-F1
#
_entry.id   AF-A0A7Y8ADN7-F1
#
_cell.length_a   1.000
_cell.length_b   1.000
_cell.length_c   1.000
_cell.angle_alpha   90.00
_cell.angle_beta   90.00
_cell.angle_gamma   90.00
#
_symmetry.space_group_name_H-M   'P 1'
#
loop_
_entity.id
_entity.type
_entity.pdbx_description
1 polymer ?
#
loop_
_entity_poly.entity_id
_entity_poly.type
_entity_poly.pdbx_seq_one_letter_code
_entity_poly.pdbx_strand_id
1 'polypeptide(L)'
;MAMIFNISSTDVKHEVHRMTEKSRPRRLTRPAEHTIIEHIIANPELAHALGLEADALKSDEPDIAVRLNQWLEKAQCLPDTKTQFTRFDAANHLRTQEEIDAYLEACIEEDPGDGSLVSTARETIARATRRLNTRQ
;
A
#
# COMPACT_ATOMS: atom_id res chain seq x y z
N MET A 1 62.76 14.80 -16.08
CA MET A 1 63.38 14.98 -14.76
C MET A 1 62.87 16.30 -14.17
N ALA A 2 61.93 16.25 -13.23
CA ALA A 2 61.57 17.28 -12.23
C ALA A 2 60.20 16.92 -11.64
N MET A 3 60.18 16.11 -10.59
CA MET A 3 59.01 15.96 -9.71
C MET A 3 59.16 16.96 -8.57
N ILE A 4 58.11 17.76 -8.33
CA ILE A 4 57.91 18.42 -7.05
C ILE A 4 56.42 18.28 -6.74
N PHE A 5 56.07 17.38 -5.81
CA PHE A 5 54.82 17.50 -5.07
C PHE A 5 55.16 17.46 -3.59
N ASN A 6 54.89 18.61 -2.96
CA ASN A 6 55.18 18.94 -1.59
C ASN A 6 53.96 18.54 -0.74
N ILE A 7 54.08 17.52 0.11
CA ILE A 7 53.13 17.31 1.21
C ILE A 7 53.95 17.23 2.49
N SER A 8 53.78 18.26 3.32
CA SER A 8 54.35 18.36 4.65
C SER A 8 53.69 17.36 5.59
N SER A 9 54.57 16.66 6.30
CA SER A 9 54.37 15.90 7.53
C SER A 9 53.55 16.66 8.58
N THR A 10 52.63 15.96 9.26
CA THR A 10 52.71 15.77 10.73
C THR A 10 51.86 14.57 11.15
N ASP A 11 52.57 13.46 11.30
CA ASP A 11 52.26 12.25 12.05
C ASP A 11 52.28 12.56 13.55
N VAL A 12 51.15 12.46 14.24
CA VAL A 12 51.14 12.26 15.71
C VAL A 12 50.39 10.97 15.98
N LYS A 13 51.21 9.92 16.09
CA LYS A 13 50.95 8.62 16.70
C LYS A 13 50.10 8.76 17.96
N HIS A 14 49.05 7.96 18.07
CA HIS A 14 48.75 7.20 19.28
C HIS A 14 48.02 5.90 18.88
N GLU A 15 48.79 4.97 18.34
CA GLU A 15 48.62 3.54 18.67
C GLU A 15 49.13 3.42 20.12
N VAL A 16 48.39 2.88 21.10
CA VAL A 16 48.09 1.46 21.28
C VAL A 16 46.97 1.35 22.33
N HIS A 17 45.99 0.43 22.15
CA HIS A 17 45.88 -0.78 22.97
C HIS A 17 44.46 -1.42 22.97
N ARG A 18 44.43 -2.68 22.55
CA ARG A 18 43.46 -3.76 22.85
C ARG A 18 42.05 -3.77 22.22
N MET A 19 41.99 -4.58 21.15
CA MET A 19 41.26 -5.86 21.09
C MET A 19 39.77 -5.90 21.45
N THR A 20 39.00 -6.29 20.42
CA THR A 20 37.73 -7.04 20.44
C THR A 20 36.43 -6.28 20.70
N GLU A 21 36.06 -5.38 19.81
CA GLU A 21 34.64 -5.24 19.47
C GLU A 21 34.33 -6.15 18.27
N LYS A 22 34.04 -7.41 18.60
CA LYS A 22 33.31 -8.34 17.73
C LYS A 22 32.06 -7.61 17.26
N SER A 23 32.04 -7.19 16.01
CA SER A 23 30.91 -6.50 15.38
C SER A 23 29.66 -7.34 15.60
N ARG A 24 28.84 -6.95 16.59
CA ARG A 24 27.51 -7.51 16.75
C ARG A 24 26.76 -7.21 15.46
N PRO A 25 26.06 -8.18 14.85
CA PRO A 25 25.25 -7.90 13.68
C PRO A 25 24.21 -6.87 14.12
N ARG A 26 24.36 -5.62 13.66
CA ARG A 26 23.37 -4.58 13.83
C ARG A 26 22.15 -5.12 13.13
N ARG A 27 21.19 -5.64 13.91
CA ARG A 27 19.88 -6.04 13.41
C ARG A 27 19.37 -4.81 12.67
N LEU A 28 19.34 -4.87 11.34
CA LEU A 28 18.87 -3.78 10.49
C LEU A 28 17.38 -3.58 10.83
N THR A 29 17.12 -2.75 11.83
CA THR A 29 15.80 -2.18 12.05
C THR A 29 15.45 -1.51 10.73
N ARG A 30 14.36 -1.91 10.08
CA ARG A 30 13.88 -1.24 8.86
C ARG A 30 13.90 0.28 9.16
N PRO A 31 14.60 1.11 8.37
CA PRO A 31 14.61 2.55 8.60
C PRO A 31 13.17 3.03 8.69
N ALA A 32 12.84 3.90 9.66
CA ALA A 32 11.44 4.33 9.88
C ALA A 32 10.78 4.85 8.59
N GLU A 33 11.55 5.48 7.71
CA GLU A 33 11.12 5.90 6.38
C GLU A 33 10.58 4.75 5.52
N HIS A 34 11.21 3.57 5.54
CA HIS A 34 10.74 2.40 4.81
C HIS A 34 9.37 1.96 5.31
N THR A 35 9.19 1.92 6.64
CA THR A 35 7.89 1.58 7.24
C THR A 35 6.83 2.61 6.89
N ILE A 36 7.17 3.91 6.90
CA ILE A 36 6.25 5.00 6.53
C ILE A 36 5.85 4.86 5.06
N ILE A 37 6.82 4.64 4.16
CA ILE A 37 6.56 4.45 2.72
C ILE A 37 5.70 3.21 2.47
N GLU A 38 5.97 2.07 3.15
CA GLU A 38 5.13 0.86 3.08
C GLU A 38 3.67 1.14 3.48
N HIS A 39 3.45 1.94 4.53
CA HIS A 39 2.10 2.30 4.98
C HIS A 39 1.39 3.26 4.02
N ILE A 40 2.11 4.22 3.43
CA ILE A 40 1.58 5.12 2.39
C ILE A 40 1.11 4.33 1.18
N ILE A 41 1.88 3.31 0.79
CA ILE A 41 1.52 2.44 -0.34
C ILE A 41 0.29 1.58 -0.04
N ALA A 42 0.22 1.02 1.17
CA ALA A 42 -0.88 0.14 1.57
C ALA A 42 -2.21 0.88 1.79
N ASN A 43 -2.19 2.22 1.90
CA ASN A 43 -3.37 3.03 2.21
C ASN A 43 -3.46 4.29 1.32
N PRO A 44 -4.26 4.25 0.24
CA PRO A 44 -4.41 5.40 -0.66
C PRO A 44 -5.08 6.62 -0.01
N GLU A 45 -5.96 6.42 0.97
CA GLU A 45 -6.57 7.52 1.74
C GLU A 45 -5.51 8.28 2.56
N LEU A 46 -4.56 7.55 3.15
CA LEU A 46 -3.42 8.14 3.86
C LEU A 46 -2.54 8.95 2.91
N ALA A 47 -2.24 8.41 1.72
CA ALA A 47 -1.44 9.11 0.71
C ALA A 47 -2.10 10.42 0.27
N HIS A 48 -3.42 10.39 0.05
CA HIS A 48 -4.20 11.58 -0.30
C HIS A 48 -4.21 12.62 0.83
N ALA A 49 -4.47 12.19 2.07
CA ALA A 49 -4.46 13.08 3.23
C ALA A 49 -3.09 13.75 3.45
N LEU A 50 -2.00 12.99 3.34
CA LEU A 50 -0.65 13.54 3.45
C LEU A 50 -0.31 14.54 2.32
N GLY A 51 -0.89 14.35 1.13
CA GLY A 51 -0.78 15.33 0.04
C GLY A 51 -1.46 16.66 0.36
N LEU A 52 -2.67 16.63 0.92
CA LEU A 52 -3.38 17.83 1.36
C LEU A 52 -2.63 18.58 2.46
N GLU A 53 -2.10 17.84 3.45
CA GLU A 53 -1.30 18.43 4.52
C GLU A 53 0.02 19.02 4.00
N ALA A 54 0.68 18.34 3.06
CA ALA A 54 1.89 18.87 2.43
C ALA A 54 1.62 20.17 1.67
N ASP A 55 0.45 20.31 1.03
CA ASP A 55 0.02 21.55 0.37
C ASP A 55 -0.29 22.67 1.36
N ALA A 56 -0.94 22.35 2.48
CA ALA A 56 -1.24 23.32 3.54
C ALA A 56 0.04 23.85 4.21
N LEU A 57 1.02 22.97 4.45
CA LEU A 57 2.28 23.29 5.14
C LEU A 57 3.30 24.04 4.29
N LYS A 58 3.04 24.28 2.99
CA LYS A 58 3.98 24.98 2.08
C LYS A 58 4.42 26.35 2.59
N SER A 59 3.54 27.05 3.31
CA SER A 59 3.79 28.42 3.78
C SER A 59 4.41 28.46 5.17
N ASP A 60 3.93 27.61 6.09
CA ASP A 60 4.31 27.66 7.50
C ASP A 60 5.54 26.79 7.82
N GLU A 61 5.66 25.61 7.21
CA GLU A 61 6.73 24.64 7.48
C GLU A 61 7.20 23.94 6.19
N PRO A 62 7.90 24.66 5.29
CA PRO A 62 8.25 24.16 3.96
C PRO A 62 9.14 22.92 3.99
N ASP A 63 10.03 22.79 4.99
CA ASP A 63 10.90 21.61 5.14
C ASP A 63 10.10 20.33 5.40
N ILE A 64 8.98 20.43 6.12
CA ILE A 64 8.10 19.29 6.39
C ILE A 64 7.32 18.94 5.12
N ALA A 65 6.77 19.94 4.44
CA ALA A 65 6.07 19.75 3.16
C ALA A 65 6.97 19.07 2.11
N VAL A 66 8.24 19.49 2.00
CA VAL A 66 9.22 18.85 1.10
C VAL A 66 9.45 17.40 1.48
N ARG A 67 9.61 17.08 2.77
CA ARG A 67 9.84 15.72 3.23
C ARG A 67 8.63 14.80 3.01
N LEU A 68 7.42 15.30 3.19
CA LEU A 68 6.19 14.58 2.88
C LEU A 68 6.09 14.28 1.38
N ASN A 69 6.32 15.29 0.54
CA ASN A 69 6.33 15.12 -0.92
C ASN A 69 7.40 14.11 -1.38
N GLN A 70 8.58 14.11 -0.77
CA GLN A 70 9.62 13.12 -1.04
C GLN A 70 9.19 11.68 -0.68
N TRP A 71 8.46 11.49 0.42
CA TRP A 71 7.94 10.16 0.77
C TRP A 71 6.81 9.73 -0.17
N LEU A 72 5.94 10.65 -0.58
CA LEU A 72 4.88 10.40 -1.57
C LEU A 72 5.46 10.06 -2.94
N GLU A 73 6.53 10.72 -3.38
CA GLU A 73 7.22 10.41 -4.63
C GLU A 73 7.88 9.02 -4.58
N LYS A 74 8.56 8.70 -3.47
CA LYS A 74 9.15 7.36 -3.25
C LYS A 74 8.09 6.26 -3.21
N ALA A 75 6.91 6.54 -2.67
CA ALA A 75 5.78 5.61 -2.67
C ALA A 75 5.23 5.39 -4.10
N GLN A 76 5.19 6.43 -4.93
CA GLN A 76 4.78 6.35 -6.34
C GLN A 76 5.83 5.69 -7.26
N CYS A 77 7.11 5.76 -6.90
CA CYS A 77 8.22 5.20 -7.68
C CYS A 77 8.43 3.69 -7.45
N LEU A 78 7.73 3.07 -6.48
CA LEU A 78 7.76 1.62 -6.29
C LEU A 78 6.89 0.95 -7.37
N PRO A 79 7.38 -0.14 -8.00
CA PRO A 79 6.76 -0.70 -9.18
C PRO A 79 5.38 -1.26 -8.82
N ASP A 80 4.37 -0.57 -9.34
CA ASP A 80 3.06 -1.12 -9.64
C ASP A 80 2.39 -1.76 -8.41
N THR A 81 2.06 -0.94 -7.42
CA THR A 81 0.96 -1.29 -6.50
C THR A 81 -0.36 -1.16 -7.25
N LYS A 82 -0.51 -2.03 -8.25
CA LYS A 82 -1.78 -2.41 -8.85
C LYS A 82 -2.74 -2.67 -7.70
N THR A 83 -3.77 -1.85 -7.61
CA THR A 83 -4.94 -2.17 -6.81
C THR A 83 -5.34 -3.60 -7.17
N GLN A 84 -5.26 -4.49 -6.19
CA GLN A 84 -5.59 -5.90 -6.43
C GLN A 84 -7.11 -6.01 -6.54
N PHE A 85 -7.63 -6.04 -7.76
CA PHE A 85 -9.02 -6.36 -8.00
C PHE A 85 -9.22 -7.86 -7.87
N THR A 86 -10.12 -8.26 -6.98
CA THR A 86 -10.62 -9.63 -6.94
C THR A 86 -11.82 -9.75 -7.88
N ARG A 87 -12.07 -10.97 -8.39
CA ARG A 87 -13.25 -11.23 -9.20
C ARG A 87 -14.50 -11.02 -8.36
N PHE A 88 -15.37 -10.12 -8.81
CA PHE A 88 -16.69 -9.93 -8.20
C PHE A 88 -17.59 -11.15 -8.47
N ASP A 89 -18.26 -11.64 -7.42
CA ASP A 89 -19.31 -12.67 -7.50
C ASP A 89 -20.46 -12.21 -6.59
N ALA A 90 -21.59 -11.83 -7.19
CA ALA A 90 -22.77 -11.33 -6.48
C ALA A 90 -23.24 -12.31 -5.39
N ALA A 91 -23.07 -13.62 -5.58
CA ALA A 91 -23.44 -14.63 -4.60
C ALA A 91 -22.66 -14.55 -3.28
N ASN A 92 -21.58 -13.76 -3.19
CA ASN A 92 -20.87 -13.48 -1.94
C ASN A 92 -21.52 -12.36 -1.10
N HIS A 93 -22.41 -11.59 -1.72
CA HIS A 93 -23.03 -10.40 -1.13
C HIS A 93 -24.51 -10.62 -0.78
N LEU A 94 -25.15 -11.65 -1.32
CA LEU A 94 -26.52 -12.06 -0.98
C LEU A 94 -26.54 -12.90 0.31
N ARG A 95 -26.61 -12.24 1.46
CA ARG A 95 -26.55 -12.84 2.80
C ARG A 95 -27.89 -12.95 3.50
N THR A 96 -28.87 -12.14 3.11
CA THR A 96 -30.23 -12.21 3.64
C THR A 96 -31.25 -12.49 2.55
N GLN A 97 -32.48 -12.81 2.95
CA GLN A 97 -33.56 -13.01 2.00
C GLN A 97 -33.94 -11.70 1.31
N GLU A 98 -33.93 -10.59 2.04
CA GLU A 98 -34.23 -9.25 1.49
C GLU A 98 -33.22 -8.83 0.42
N GLU A 99 -31.93 -9.14 0.61
CA GLU A 99 -30.90 -8.89 -0.41
C GLU A 99 -31.11 -9.76 -1.66
N ILE A 100 -31.55 -11.01 -1.49
CA ILE A 100 -31.89 -11.91 -2.60
C ILE A 100 -33.08 -11.39 -3.40
N ASP A 101 -34.12 -10.93 -2.70
CA ASP A 101 -35.35 -10.43 -3.32
C ASP A 101 -35.09 -9.14 -4.10
N ALA A 102 -34.38 -8.18 -3.49
CA ALA A 102 -33.99 -6.93 -4.15
C ALA A 102 -33.09 -7.18 -5.38
N TYR A 103 -32.17 -8.14 -5.31
CA TYR A 103 -31.33 -8.52 -6.44
C TYR A 103 -32.16 -9.14 -7.58
N LEU A 104 -33.11 -10.01 -7.27
CA LEU A 104 -33.98 -10.62 -8.27
C LEU A 104 -34.89 -9.58 -8.93
N GLU A 105 -35.46 -8.66 -8.16
CA GLU A 105 -36.29 -7.56 -8.68
C GLU A 105 -35.51 -6.69 -9.66
N ALA A 106 -34.30 -6.24 -9.28
CA ALA A 106 -33.42 -5.49 -10.17
C ALA A 106 -33.10 -6.28 -11.46
N CYS A 107 -32.86 -7.59 -11.35
CA CYS A 107 -32.61 -8.43 -12.52
C CYS A 107 -33.85 -8.60 -13.42
N ILE A 108 -35.07 -8.50 -12.88
CA ILE A 108 -36.31 -8.55 -13.68
C ILE A 108 -36.51 -7.21 -14.40
N GLU A 109 -36.25 -6.09 -13.73
CA GLU A 109 -36.38 -4.75 -14.31
C GLU A 109 -35.36 -4.48 -15.42
N GLU A 110 -34.14 -4.99 -15.27
CA GLU A 110 -33.04 -4.78 -16.23
C GLU A 110 -32.95 -5.88 -17.31
N ASP A 111 -33.75 -6.95 -17.23
CA ASP A 111 -33.70 -8.02 -18.22
C ASP A 111 -34.08 -7.49 -19.62
N PRO A 112 -33.36 -7.84 -20.69
CA PRO A 112 -33.67 -7.38 -22.04
C PRO A 112 -34.97 -7.98 -22.62
N GLY A 113 -35.66 -8.83 -21.86
CA GLY A 113 -36.89 -9.51 -22.23
C GLY A 113 -36.66 -10.92 -22.80
N ASP A 114 -35.43 -11.42 -22.79
CA ASP A 114 -35.07 -12.78 -23.23
C ASP A 114 -34.93 -13.76 -22.04
N GLY A 115 -35.00 -13.25 -20.80
CA GLY A 115 -34.88 -14.03 -19.57
C GLY A 115 -33.46 -14.45 -19.23
N SER A 116 -32.44 -13.98 -19.97
CA SER A 116 -31.05 -14.34 -19.75
C SER A 116 -30.50 -13.82 -18.42
N LEU A 117 -30.90 -12.61 -18.03
CA LEU A 117 -30.47 -12.00 -16.78
C LEU A 117 -31.16 -12.68 -15.60
N VAL A 118 -32.47 -12.92 -15.71
CA VAL A 118 -33.24 -13.68 -14.70
C VAL A 118 -32.71 -15.10 -14.52
N SER A 119 -32.34 -15.79 -15.60
CA SER A 119 -31.71 -17.13 -15.52
C SER A 119 -30.38 -17.09 -14.74
N THR A 120 -29.53 -16.12 -15.07
CA THR A 120 -28.23 -15.93 -14.41
C THR A 120 -28.40 -15.56 -12.92
N ALA A 121 -29.40 -14.73 -12.61
CA ALA A 121 -29.74 -14.34 -11.26
C ALA A 121 -30.13 -15.57 -10.43
N ARG A 122 -30.97 -16.46 -10.98
CA ARG A 122 -31.40 -17.69 -10.30
C ARG A 122 -30.24 -18.62 -9.97
N GLU A 123 -29.28 -18.79 -10.88
CA GLU A 123 -28.06 -19.56 -10.60
C GLU A 123 -27.23 -18.93 -9.48
N THR A 124 -27.11 -17.60 -9.49
CA THR A 124 -26.39 -16.83 -8.47
C THR A 124 -27.06 -16.97 -7.10
N ILE A 125 -28.39 -16.88 -7.04
CA ILE A 125 -29.19 -17.09 -5.82
C ILE A 125 -28.99 -18.52 -5.31
N ALA A 126 -29.05 -19.54 -6.18
CA ALA A 126 -28.83 -20.92 -5.77
C ALA A 126 -27.43 -21.13 -5.13
N ARG A 127 -26.39 -20.47 -5.67
CA ARG A 127 -25.05 -20.48 -5.06
C ARG A 127 -25.03 -19.75 -3.71
N ALA A 128 -25.71 -18.61 -3.59
CA ALA A 128 -25.79 -17.85 -2.33
C ALA A 128 -26.52 -18.66 -1.24
N THR A 129 -27.71 -19.19 -1.55
CA THR A 129 -28.51 -20.02 -0.63
C THR A 129 -27.74 -21.27 -0.18
N ARG A 130 -27.04 -21.96 -1.09
CA ARG A 130 -26.17 -23.09 -0.72
C ARG A 130 -25.15 -22.67 0.34
N ARG A 131 -24.51 -21.51 0.18
CA ARG A 131 -23.52 -21.00 1.15
C ARG A 131 -24.14 -20.67 2.49
N LEU A 132 -25.34 -20.08 2.52
CA LEU A 132 -26.08 -19.80 3.76
C LEU A 132 -26.41 -21.08 4.52
N ASN A 133 -26.88 -22.11 3.81
CA ASN A 133 -27.23 -23.39 4.42
C ASN A 133 -26.01 -24.18 4.90
N THR A 134 -24.83 -24.01 4.29
CA THR A 134 -23.60 -24.69 4.73
C THR A 134 -22.90 -24.04 5.94
N ARG A 135 -23.44 -22.93 6.47
CA ARG A 135 -22.90 -22.23 7.65
C ARG A 135 -23.71 -22.46 8.93
N GLN A 136 -24.73 -23.32 8.87
CA GLN A 136 -25.53 -23.80 10.00
C GLN A 136 -25.11 -25.23 10.35
#